data_AF-A0A151QTU4-F1
#
_entry.id   AF-A0A151QTU4-F1
#
_cell.length_a   1.000
_cell.length_b   1.000
_cell.length_c   1.000
_cell.angle_alpha   90.00
_cell.angle_beta   90.00
_cell.angle_gamma   90.00
#
_symmetry.space_group_name_H-M   'P 1'
#
loop_
_entity.id
_entity.type
_entity.pdbx_description
1 polymer ?
#
loop_
_entity_poly.entity_id
_entity_poly.type
_entity_poly.pdbx_seq_one_letter_code
_entity_poly.pdbx_strand_id
1 'polypeptide(L)' 'MLRTVLKGNHKSWDEYLLHIEFAYNMVVHKKTKISPFEVVYGFNTLKPLDIVPLLDSHHYFHKEGVSRSDFIKKIS' A
#
# COMPACT_ATOMS: atom_id res chain seq x y z
N MET A 1 7.55 -15.39 5.44
CA MET A 1 6.50 -14.97 4.48
C MET A 1 6.61 -15.73 3.17
N LEU A 2 7.62 -15.49 2.33
CA LEU A 2 7.79 -16.21 1.05
C LEU A 2 7.79 -17.74 1.20
N ARG A 3 8.65 -18.28 2.08
CA ARG A 3 8.68 -19.72 2.40
C ARG A 3 7.34 -20.27 2.90
N THR A 4 6.52 -19.42 3.52
CA THR A 4 5.22 -19.79 4.08
C THR A 4 4.14 -19.82 3.00
N VAL A 5 4.21 -18.90 2.03
CA VAL A 5 3.26 -18.82 0.90
C VAL A 5 3.52 -19.93 -0.10
N LEU A 6 4.79 -20.25 -0.37
CA LEU A 6 5.18 -21.25 -1.37
C LEU A 6 5.00 -22.71 -0.92
N LYS A 7 4.30 -22.99 0.19
CA LYS A 7 4.14 -24.27 0.91
C LYS A 7 4.10 -25.54 0.03
N GLY A 8 5.23 -25.96 -0.51
CA GLY A 8 5.39 -27.11 -1.42
C GLY A 8 5.30 -26.81 -2.93
N ASN A 9 4.74 -25.66 -3.36
CA ASN A 9 4.67 -25.27 -4.77
C ASN A 9 5.69 -24.18 -5.10
N HIS A 10 6.89 -24.61 -5.50
CA HIS A 10 8.00 -23.73 -5.82
C HIS A 10 7.99 -23.24 -7.28
N LYS A 11 7.07 -23.74 -8.13
CA LYS A 11 7.08 -23.46 -9.57
C LYS A 11 6.44 -22.12 -9.95
N SER A 12 5.55 -21.59 -9.10
CA SER A 12 4.81 -20.34 -9.33
C SER A 12 5.17 -19.24 -8.34
N TRP A 13 6.44 -19.19 -7.92
CA TRP A 13 6.89 -18.22 -6.92
C TRP A 13 6.78 -16.77 -7.41
N ASP A 14 6.92 -16.58 -8.72
CA ASP A 14 6.82 -15.32 -9.44
C ASP A 14 5.37 -14.77 -9.44
N GLU A 15 4.38 -15.65 -9.58
CA GLU A 15 2.96 -15.28 -9.50
C GLU A 15 2.59 -14.67 -8.14
N TYR A 16 3.23 -15.12 -7.06
CA TYR A 16 3.00 -14.60 -5.71
C TYR A 16 3.94 -13.47 -5.30
N LEU A 17 4.99 -13.19 -6.07
CA LEU A 17 6.05 -12.26 -5.68
C LEU A 17 5.49 -10.87 -5.42
N LEU A 18 4.69 -10.35 -6.35
CA LEU A 18 4.05 -9.04 -6.23
C LEU A 18 3.17 -8.93 -4.99
N HIS A 19 2.36 -9.97 -4.72
CA HIS A 19 1.47 -10.00 -3.56
C HIS A 19 2.25 -10.02 -2.24
N ILE A 20 3.34 -10.76 -2.19
CA ILE A 20 4.18 -10.88 -1.00
C ILE A 20 4.94 -9.59 -0.74
N GLU A 21 5.54 -8.99 -1.77
CA GLU A 21 6.22 -7.72 -1.68
C GLU A 21 5.27 -6.63 -1.19
N PHE A 22 4.09 -6.54 -1.79
CA PHE A 22 3.07 -5.58 -1.40
C PHE A 22 2.65 -5.76 0.07
N ALA A 23 2.29 -6.98 0.47
CA ALA A 23 1.88 -7.25 1.85
C ALA A 23 3.03 -7.08 2.85
N TYR A 24 4.28 -7.31 2.47
CA TYR A 24 5.44 -7.00 3.33
C TYR A 24 5.62 -5.49 3.50
N ASN A 25 5.60 -4.73 2.41
CA ASN A 25 5.87 -3.28 2.42
C ASN A 25 4.77 -2.46 3.11
N MET A 26 3.54 -2.99 3.17
CA MET A 26 2.42 -2.35 3.87
C MET A 26 2.35 -2.65 5.37
N VAL A 27 3.00 -3.71 5.87
CA VAL A 27 2.79 -4.10 7.27
C VAL A 27 3.60 -3.20 8.19
N VAL A 28 2.93 -2.63 9.19
CA VAL A 28 3.59 -1.87 10.25
C VAL A 28 4.41 -2.83 11.12
N HIS A 29 5.71 -2.59 11.17
CA HIS A 29 6.61 -3.43 11.95
C HIS A 29 6.50 -3.12 13.45
N LYS A 30 6.38 -4.15 14.29
CA LYS A 30 6.16 -4.00 15.75
C LYS A 30 7.21 -3.14 16.46
N LYS A 31 8.48 -3.24 16.01
CA LYS A 31 9.64 -2.54 16.60
C LYS A 31 9.70 -1.07 16.18
N THR A 32 9.59 -0.79 14.88
CA THR A 32 9.73 0.57 14.33
C THR A 32 8.43 1.36 14.39
N LYS A 33 7.28 0.68 14.56
CA LYS A 33 5.94 1.26 14.49
C LYS A 33 5.62 1.93 13.15
N ILE A 34 6.42 1.66 12.12
CA ILE A 34 6.32 2.25 10.78
C ILE A 34 6.53 1.12 9.75
N SER A 35 5.79 1.15 8.65
CA SER A 35 5.92 0.25 7.49
C SER A 35 6.99 0.73 6.50
N PRO A 36 7.58 -0.17 5.68
CA PRO A 36 8.49 0.22 4.61
C PRO A 36 7.90 1.25 3.63
N PHE A 37 6.61 1.16 3.28
CA PHE A 37 5.97 2.17 2.43
C PHE A 37 5.92 3.56 3.07
N GLU A 38 5.63 3.65 4.37
CA GLU A 38 5.67 4.92 5.07
C GLU A 38 7.09 5.50 5.10
N VAL A 39 8.12 4.67 5.20
CA VAL A 39 9.51 5.13 5.16
C VAL A 39 9.88 5.72 3.79
N VAL A 40 9.46 5.07 2.70
CA VAL A 40 9.85 5.48 1.34
C VAL A 40 8.98 6.62 0.81
N TYR A 41 7.68 6.56 1.04
CA TYR A 41 6.70 7.47 0.43
C TYR A 41 6.07 8.46 1.41
N GLY A 42 6.30 8.30 2.72
CA GLY A 42 5.71 9.14 3.76
C GLY A 42 4.27 8.75 4.13
N PHE A 43 3.69 7.73 3.49
CA PHE A 43 2.36 7.21 3.82
C PHE A 43 2.25 5.72 3.52
N ASN A 44 1.39 5.02 4.26
CA ASN A 44 0.98 3.67 3.93
C ASN A 44 -0.29 3.77 3.08
N THR A 45 -0.36 3.04 1.97
CA THR A 45 -1.63 2.93 1.24
C THR A 45 -2.66 2.25 2.14
N LEU A 46 -3.81 2.90 2.34
CA LEU A 46 -4.91 2.34 3.11
C LEU A 46 -5.29 0.98 2.52
N LYS A 47 -5.45 -0.05 3.37
CA LYS A 47 -5.85 -1.37 2.89
C LYS A 47 -7.21 -1.23 2.22
N PRO A 48 -7.51 -1.96 1.14
CA PRO A 48 -8.83 -1.92 0.50
C PRO A 48 -10.01 -2.06 1.47
N LEU A 49 -9.87 -2.82 2.56
CA LEU A 49 -10.86 -2.92 3.63
C LEU A 49 -11.07 -1.62 4.42
N ASP A 50 -10.01 -0.85 4.65
CA ASP A 50 -10.06 0.45 5.33
C ASP A 50 -10.66 1.53 4.41
N ILE A 51 -10.73 1.27 3.09
CA ILE A 51 -11.34 2.16 2.10
C ILE A 51 -12.88 2.01 2.09
N VAL A 52 -13.44 0.87 2.51
CA VAL A 52 -14.90 0.64 2.49
C VAL A 52 -15.67 1.65 3.37
N PRO A 53 -15.28 1.92 4.63
CA PRO A 53 -15.90 2.99 5.43
C PRO A 53 -15.48 4.41 4.97
N LEU A 54 -14.37 4.51 4.25
CA LEU A 54 -13.78 5.76 3.76
C LEU A 54 -14.47 6.28 2.50
N LEU A 55 -15.04 5.38 1.70
CA LEU A 55 -15.80 5.69 0.50
C LEU A 55 -17.10 6.43 0.84
N ASP A 56 -17.70 6.18 2.02
CA ASP A 56 -18.79 7.00 2.55
C ASP A 56 -18.33 8.42 2.95
N SER A 57 -17.03 8.59 3.21
CA SER A 57 -16.36 9.87 3.52
C SER A 57 -15.75 10.54 2.28
N HIS A 58 -16.14 10.14 1.05
CA HIS A 58 -15.58 10.62 -0.22
C HIS A 58 -15.53 12.15 -0.39
N HIS A 59 -16.24 12.91 0.46
CA HIS A 59 -16.16 14.37 0.52
C HIS A 59 -14.78 14.90 0.99
N TYR A 60 -14.02 14.14 1.79
CA TYR A 60 -12.72 14.58 2.32
C TYR A 60 -11.54 14.21 1.43
N PHE A 61 -11.55 13.05 0.76
CA PHE A 61 -10.43 12.58 -0.08
C PHE A 61 -10.34 13.30 -1.43
N HIS A 62 -11.44 13.88 -1.91
CA HIS A 62 -11.43 14.66 -3.15
C HIS A 62 -10.54 15.90 -3.06
N LYS A 63 -10.46 16.56 -1.89
CA LYS A 63 -9.66 17.80 -1.75
C LYS A 63 -8.15 17.55 -1.83
N GLU A 64 -7.66 16.49 -1.21
CA GLU A 64 -6.23 16.15 -1.28
C GLU A 64 -5.84 15.54 -2.64
N GLY A 65 -6.70 14.70 -3.23
CA GLY A 65 -6.45 14.14 -4.56
C GLY A 65 -6.39 15.20 -5.65
N VAL A 66 -7.29 16.18 -5.61
CA VAL A 66 -7.30 17.33 -6.53
C VAL A 66 -6.04 18.18 -6.34
N SER A 67 -5.67 18.51 -5.09
CA SER A 67 -4.45 19.28 -4.80
C SER A 67 -3.17 18.63 -5.33
N ARG A 68 -3.05 17.29 -5.24
CA ARG A 68 -1.92 16.55 -5.80
C ARG A 68 -1.92 16.56 -7.33
N SER A 69 -3.09 16.42 -7.96
CA SER A 69 -3.21 16.47 -9.42
C SER A 69 -2.86 17.85 -9.99
N ASP A 70 -3.24 18.93 -9.29
CA ASP A 70 -2.93 20.31 -9.68
C ASP A 70 -1.45 20.64 -9.45
N PHE A 71 -0.83 20.10 -8.39
CA PHE A 71 0.61 20.20 -8.18
C PHE A 71 1.39 19.54 -9.33
N ILE A 72 1.02 18.32 -9.72
CA ILE A 72 1.68 17.62 -10.84
C ILE A 72 1.51 18.39 -12.17
N LYS A 73 0.31 18.94 -12.43
CA LYS A 73 0.06 19.76 -13.63
C LYS A 73 0.86 21.07 -13.67
N LYS A 74 1.22 21.63 -12.52
CA LYS A 74 1.98 22.90 -12.44
C LYS A 74 3.49 22.72 -12.67
N ILE A 75 4.00 21.50 -12.52
CA ILE A 75 5.42 21.18 -12.67
C ILE A 75 5.71 20.56 -14.05
N SER A 76 4.67 20.21 -14.80
CA SER A 76 4.73 19.84 -16.22
C SER A 76 4.56 21.04 -17.12
#